data_AF-A0A087DFK4-F1
#
_entry.id   AF-A0A087DFK4-F1
#
_cell.length_a   1.000
_cell.length_b   1.000
_cell.length_c   1.000
_cell.angle_alpha   90.00
_cell.angle_beta   90.00
_cell.angle_gamma   90.00
#
_symmetry.space_group_name_H-M   'P 1'
#
loop_
_entity.id
_entity.type
_entity.pdbx_description
1 polymer ?
#
loop_
_entity_poly.entity_id
_entity_poly.type
_entity_poly.pdbx_seq_one_letter_code
_entity_poly.pdbx_strand_id
1 'polypeptide(L)'
;MTDKNTTEQTAAEAVATENTTVQAAGEAAAAPASTLTDKERAAIAQMPYEEARDKLIQAVQALEAGGLNLDQSMRQWEIGEALARRAQSLLNDVRARLDAAQNAQAATADTAGTQSNLD
;
A
#
# COMPACT_ATOMS: atom_id res chain seq x y z
N MET A 1 38.31 -5.89 53.63
CA MET A 1 39.74 -6.14 53.89
C MET A 1 40.25 -7.00 52.74
N THR A 2 40.86 -6.34 51.76
CA THR A 2 41.91 -6.85 50.86
C THR A 2 41.54 -7.93 49.83
N ASP A 3 41.55 -7.46 48.59
CA ASP A 3 41.72 -8.14 47.30
C ASP A 3 42.76 -9.25 47.29
N LYS A 4 42.53 -10.27 46.45
CA LYS A 4 43.57 -10.84 45.58
C LYS A 4 42.98 -11.23 44.22
N ASN A 5 43.05 -10.26 43.32
CA ASN A 5 43.06 -10.43 41.88
C ASN A 5 44.28 -11.28 41.46
N THR A 6 44.07 -12.27 40.60
CA THR A 6 45.12 -12.95 39.79
C THR A 6 44.72 -12.66 38.34
N THR A 7 45.29 -11.61 37.69
CA THR A 7 46.49 -11.68 36.80
C THR A 7 46.20 -12.66 35.64
N GLU A 8 46.11 -12.28 34.36
CA GLU A 8 46.95 -11.43 33.50
C GLU A 8 46.09 -10.96 32.29
N GLN A 9 46.04 -9.68 31.92
CA GLN A 9 47.04 -8.87 31.20
C GLN A 9 47.06 -9.10 29.67
N THR A 10 46.54 -8.08 28.94
CA THR A 10 47.00 -7.53 27.62
C THR A 10 46.95 -8.44 26.38
N ALA A 11 46.68 -8.00 25.16
CA ALA A 11 46.69 -6.68 24.50
C ALA A 11 45.70 -6.74 23.30
N ALA A 12 45.01 -5.64 23.01
CA ALA A 12 45.16 -4.83 21.79
C ALA A 12 44.41 -5.32 20.53
N GLU A 13 43.50 -4.44 20.09
CA GLU A 13 43.31 -4.01 18.69
C GLU A 13 42.87 -5.05 17.64
N ALA A 14 41.61 -4.96 17.22
CA ALA A 14 41.26 -4.43 15.89
C ALA A 14 39.78 -4.65 15.60
N VAL A 15 39.13 -3.57 15.18
CA VAL A 15 37.83 -3.53 14.53
C VAL A 15 37.89 -4.38 13.25
N ALA A 16 37.06 -5.41 13.17
CA ALA A 16 36.62 -5.98 11.92
C ALA A 16 35.21 -6.54 12.12
N THR A 17 34.25 -5.66 11.94
CA THR A 17 32.86 -5.99 11.68
C THR A 17 32.81 -6.81 10.39
N GLU A 18 32.77 -8.14 10.47
CA GLU A 18 32.37 -8.97 9.32
C GLU A 18 30.85 -8.87 9.16
N ASN A 19 30.42 -7.69 8.71
CA ASN A 19 29.11 -7.49 8.14
C ASN A 19 29.16 -8.01 6.71
N THR A 20 28.93 -9.32 6.55
CA THR A 20 28.73 -9.92 5.23
C THR A 20 27.47 -9.32 4.62
N THR A 21 27.68 -8.23 3.91
CA THR A 21 26.72 -7.59 3.03
C THR A 21 26.60 -8.48 1.80
N VAL A 22 25.74 -9.50 1.86
CA VAL A 22 25.10 -10.04 0.65
C VAL A 22 23.84 -9.22 0.43
N GLN A 23 24.01 -8.12 -0.29
CA GLN A 23 22.91 -7.40 -0.92
C GLN A 23 22.75 -7.93 -2.36
N ALA A 24 21.49 -8.15 -2.73
CA ALA A 24 20.95 -8.29 -4.08
C ALA A 24 21.10 -9.64 -4.80
N ALA A 25 20.19 -10.56 -4.48
CA ALA A 25 19.31 -11.25 -5.44
C ALA A 25 18.07 -11.65 -4.62
N GLY A 26 16.92 -11.00 -4.79
CA GLY A 26 16.01 -11.36 -5.87
C GLY A 26 15.04 -12.47 -5.45
N GLU A 27 14.42 -12.39 -4.26
CA GLU A 27 13.39 -13.34 -3.84
C GLU A 27 12.14 -12.60 -3.31
N ALA A 28 11.40 -12.02 -4.25
CA ALA A 28 9.95 -11.90 -4.17
C ALA A 28 9.35 -13.18 -4.78
N ALA A 29 9.48 -14.31 -4.08
CA ALA A 29 8.69 -15.51 -4.35
C ALA A 29 7.40 -15.40 -3.53
N ALA A 30 6.18 -15.29 -4.05
CA ALA A 30 5.67 -15.73 -5.34
C ALA A 30 4.58 -14.78 -5.87
N ALA A 31 4.73 -14.32 -7.11
CA ALA A 31 3.59 -14.01 -7.98
C ALA A 31 3.98 -14.23 -9.45
N PRO A 32 3.63 -15.39 -10.03
CA PRO A 32 3.44 -15.48 -11.46
C PRO A 32 2.03 -16.04 -11.74
N ALA A 33 1.01 -15.18 -11.65
CA ALA A 33 -0.33 -15.53 -12.10
C ALA A 33 -1.13 -14.31 -12.60
N SER A 34 -0.51 -13.13 -12.73
CA SER A 34 -1.15 -11.98 -13.37
C SER A 34 -0.46 -11.71 -14.70
N THR A 35 -1.23 -11.64 -15.78
CA THR A 35 -0.71 -11.27 -17.11
C THR A 35 -0.43 -9.77 -17.23
N LEU A 36 -0.95 -8.95 -16.31
CA LEU A 36 -0.67 -7.52 -16.24
C LEU A 36 0.81 -7.26 -15.96
N THR A 37 1.38 -6.28 -16.65
CA THR A 37 2.72 -5.76 -16.37
C THR A 37 2.68 -4.74 -15.22
N ASP A 38 3.83 -4.51 -14.57
CA ASP A 38 3.95 -3.47 -13.53
C ASP A 38 3.60 -2.08 -14.06
N LYS A 39 3.99 -1.79 -15.31
CA LYS A 39 3.68 -0.52 -15.97
C LYS A 39 2.17 -0.32 -16.15
N GLU A 40 1.44 -1.36 -16.54
CA GLU A 40 -0.02 -1.30 -16.68
C GLU A 40 -0.70 -1.12 -15.32
N ARG A 41 -0.25 -1.84 -14.29
CA ARG A 41 -0.74 -1.64 -12.92
C ARG A 41 -0.48 -0.23 -12.42
N ALA A 42 0.72 0.30 -12.65
CA ALA A 42 1.08 1.66 -12.28
C ALA A 42 0.23 2.70 -13.02
N ALA A 43 -0.03 2.48 -14.32
CA ALA A 43 -0.90 3.35 -15.10
C ALA A 43 -2.34 3.36 -14.52
N ILE A 44 -2.90 2.18 -14.23
CA ILE A 44 -4.22 2.06 -13.59
C ILE A 44 -4.24 2.73 -12.21
N ALA A 45 -3.18 2.54 -11.41
CA ALA A 45 -3.07 3.15 -10.09
C ALA A 45 -3.05 4.68 -10.11
N GLN A 46 -2.67 5.31 -11.23
CA GLN A 46 -2.65 6.77 -11.37
C GLN A 46 -3.94 7.33 -12.00
N MET A 47 -4.86 6.48 -12.49
CA MET A 47 -6.10 6.95 -13.13
C MET A 47 -7.01 7.69 -12.14
N PRO A 48 -7.70 8.76 -12.59
CA PRO A 48 -8.79 9.35 -11.83
C PRO A 48 -10.01 8.42 -11.80
N TYR A 49 -10.92 8.66 -10.85
CA TYR A 49 -12.07 7.78 -10.59
C TYR A 49 -12.95 7.56 -11.83
N GLU A 50 -13.36 8.63 -12.51
CA GLU A 50 -14.24 8.51 -13.68
C GLU A 50 -13.58 7.73 -14.82
N GLU A 51 -12.28 7.95 -15.07
CA GLU A 51 -11.56 7.18 -16.09
C GLU A 51 -11.44 5.70 -15.72
N ALA A 52 -11.12 5.39 -14.45
CA ALA A 52 -11.06 4.01 -13.98
C ALA A 52 -12.42 3.31 -14.10
N ARG A 53 -13.51 4.02 -13.79
CA ARG A 53 -14.89 3.54 -13.92
C ARG A 53 -15.28 3.29 -15.37
N ASP A 54 -14.99 4.23 -16.27
CA ASP A 54 -15.32 4.09 -17.69
C ASP A 54 -14.58 2.92 -18.34
N LYS A 55 -13.29 2.76 -18.02
CA LYS A 55 -12.50 1.61 -18.47
C LYS A 55 -12.98 0.29 -17.86
N LEU A 56 -13.45 0.31 -16.61
CA LEU A 56 -14.05 -0.87 -15.98
C LEU A 56 -15.33 -1.30 -16.73
N ILE A 57 -16.18 -0.35 -17.09
CA ILE A 57 -17.38 -0.62 -17.90
C ILE A 57 -17.00 -1.25 -19.24
N GLN A 58 -16.00 -0.69 -19.93
CA GLN A 58 -15.51 -1.25 -21.19
C GLN A 58 -14.97 -2.68 -21.01
N ALA A 59 -14.26 -2.94 -19.91
CA ALA A 59 -13.74 -4.27 -19.61
C ALA A 59 -14.86 -5.30 -19.39
N VAL A 60 -15.90 -4.92 -18.67
CA VAL A 60 -17.09 -5.76 -18.45
C VAL A 60 -17.83 -6.00 -19.76
N GLN A 61 -18.07 -4.95 -20.56
CA GLN A 61 -18.72 -5.07 -21.86
C GLN A 61 -17.97 -6.01 -22.81
N ALA A 62 -16.63 -5.96 -22.81
CA ALA A 62 -15.81 -6.86 -23.62
C ALA A 62 -15.95 -8.33 -23.20
N LEU A 63 -16.08 -8.60 -21.89
CA LEU A 63 -16.34 -9.94 -21.37
C LEU A 63 -17.76 -10.42 -21.71
N GLU A 64 -18.75 -9.54 -21.59
CA GLU A 64 -20.17 -9.84 -21.87
C GLU A 64 -20.45 -10.06 -23.35
N ALA A 65 -19.77 -9.33 -24.23
CA ALA A 65 -19.88 -9.50 -25.68
C ALA A 65 -19.44 -10.89 -26.13
N GLY A 66 -18.55 -11.54 -25.37
CA GLY A 66 -17.91 -12.80 -25.74
C GLY A 66 -16.99 -12.64 -26.96
N GLY A 67 -16.55 -13.78 -27.53
CA GLY A 67 -15.67 -13.80 -28.70
C GLY A 67 -14.18 -13.64 -28.41
N LEU A 68 -13.80 -13.40 -27.15
CA LEU A 68 -12.42 -13.54 -26.68
C LEU A 68 -12.08 -15.01 -26.43
N ASN A 69 -10.84 -15.41 -26.71
CA ASN A 69 -10.35 -16.71 -26.27
C ASN A 69 -10.08 -16.71 -24.74
N LEU A 70 -9.70 -17.86 -24.18
CA LEU A 70 -9.51 -18.00 -22.74
C LEU A 70 -8.45 -17.02 -22.19
N ASP A 71 -7.27 -16.96 -22.81
CA ASP A 71 -6.17 -16.10 -22.35
C ASP A 71 -6.54 -14.62 -22.42
N GLN A 72 -7.24 -14.21 -23.47
CA GLN A 72 -7.76 -12.85 -23.63
C GLN A 72 -8.83 -12.52 -22.59
N SER A 73 -9.75 -13.45 -22.32
CA SER A 73 -10.79 -13.29 -21.30
C SER A 73 -10.19 -13.16 -19.91
N MET A 74 -9.17 -13.98 -19.60
CA MET A 74 -8.43 -13.90 -18.34
C MET A 74 -7.72 -12.56 -18.19
N ARG A 75 -7.00 -12.10 -19.22
CA ARG A 75 -6.36 -10.78 -19.20
C ARG A 75 -7.37 -9.64 -19.03
N GLN A 76 -8.50 -9.72 -19.73
CA GLN A 76 -9.55 -8.70 -19.64
C GLN A 76 -10.18 -8.64 -18.24
N TRP A 77 -10.37 -9.81 -17.61
CA TRP A 77 -10.82 -9.91 -16.23
C TRP A 77 -9.81 -9.29 -15.25
N GLU A 78 -8.51 -9.59 -15.40
CA GLU A 78 -7.47 -9.00 -14.54
C GLU A 78 -7.41 -7.47 -14.65
N ILE A 79 -7.54 -6.93 -15.87
CA ILE A 79 -7.63 -5.48 -16.11
C ILE A 79 -8.85 -4.91 -15.39
N GLY A 80 -10.02 -5.55 -15.53
CA GLY A 80 -11.25 -5.14 -14.84
C GLY A 80 -11.10 -5.15 -13.32
N GLU A 81 -10.47 -6.18 -12.76
CA GLU A 81 -10.27 -6.31 -11.33
C GLU A 81 -9.32 -5.21 -10.80
N ALA A 82 -8.24 -4.90 -11.52
CA ALA A 82 -7.34 -3.80 -11.17
C ALA A 82 -8.04 -2.42 -11.22
N LEU A 83 -8.89 -2.19 -12.22
CA LEU A 83 -9.68 -0.96 -12.34
C LEU A 83 -10.71 -0.82 -11.22
N ALA A 84 -11.39 -1.90 -10.87
CA ALA A 84 -12.34 -1.93 -9.76
C ALA A 84 -11.65 -1.61 -8.42
N ARG A 85 -10.48 -2.21 -8.16
CA ARG A 85 -9.67 -1.90 -6.98
C ARG A 85 -9.28 -0.42 -6.92
N ARG A 86 -8.87 0.17 -8.05
CA ARG A 86 -8.54 1.60 -8.12
C ARG A 86 -9.75 2.48 -7.79
N ALA A 87 -10.89 2.22 -8.44
CA ALA A 87 -12.11 2.98 -8.22
C ALA A 87 -12.56 2.91 -6.74
N GLN A 88 -12.53 1.70 -6.15
CA GLN A 88 -12.87 1.50 -4.74
C GLN A 88 -11.91 2.24 -3.80
N SER A 89 -10.60 2.22 -4.06
CA SER A 89 -9.61 2.94 -3.26
C SER A 89 -9.91 4.44 -3.21
N LEU A 90 -10.24 5.05 -4.36
CA LEU A 90 -10.55 6.47 -4.41
C LEU A 90 -11.82 6.82 -3.63
N LEU A 91 -12.85 5.97 -3.70
CA LEU A 91 -14.07 6.15 -2.91
C LEU A 91 -13.80 6.01 -1.41
N ASN A 92 -12.95 5.07 -1.02
CA ASN A 92 -12.54 4.89 0.37
C ASN A 92 -11.79 6.13 0.90
N ASP A 93 -10.89 6.71 0.09
CA ASP A 93 -10.15 7.91 0.46
C ASP A 93 -11.09 9.12 0.66
N VAL A 94 -12.06 9.29 -0.23
CA VAL A 94 -13.07 10.36 -0.09
C VAL A 94 -13.91 10.15 1.17
N ARG A 95 -14.33 8.90 1.44
CA ARG A 95 -15.07 8.57 2.66
C ARG A 95 -14.26 8.89 3.91
N ALA A 96 -13.00 8.48 3.96
CA ALA A 96 -12.11 8.74 5.10
C ALA A 96 -11.95 10.26 5.37
N ARG A 97 -11.85 11.06 4.31
CA ARG A 97 -11.78 12.54 4.42
C ARG A 97 -13.08 13.13 4.96
N LEU A 98 -14.22 12.62 4.53
CA LEU A 98 -15.53 13.06 5.02
C LEU A 98 -15.70 12.73 6.51
N ASP A 99 -15.35 11.50 6.90
CA ASP A 99 -15.43 11.05 8.30
C ASP A 99 -14.50 11.90 9.20
N ALA A 100 -13.28 12.21 8.73
CA ALA A 100 -12.36 13.08 9.45
C ALA A 100 -12.90 14.52 9.61
N ALA A 101 -13.51 15.08 8.56
CA ALA A 101 -14.10 16.41 8.62
C ALA A 101 -15.29 16.48 9.61
N GLN A 102 -16.15 15.45 9.62
CA GLN A 102 -17.27 15.36 10.56
C GLN A 102 -16.78 15.27 12.01
N ASN A 103 -15.76 14.46 12.29
CA ASN A 103 -15.18 14.35 13.63
C ASN A 103 -14.55 15.66 14.11
N ALA A 104 -13.86 16.39 13.21
CA ALA A 104 -13.30 17.70 13.54
C ALA A 104 -14.39 18.74 13.87
N GLN A 105 -15.51 18.71 13.14
CA GLN A 105 -16.67 19.58 13.42
C GLN A 105 -17.30 19.26 14.79
N ALA A 106 -17.48 17.98 15.11
CA ALA A 106 -18.01 17.56 16.41
C ALA A 106 -17.10 18.02 17.57
N ALA A 107 -15.79 17.78 17.47
CA ALA A 107 -14.83 18.22 18.49
C ALA A 107 -14.81 19.75 18.70
N THR A 108 -14.99 20.52 17.61
CA THR A 108 -15.09 21.98 17.68
C THR A 108 -16.37 22.41 18.41
N ALA A 109 -17.49 21.73 18.15
CA ALA A 109 -18.76 22.01 18.82
C ALA A 109 -18.71 21.70 20.32
N ASP A 110 -18.07 20.59 20.73
CA ASP A 110 -17.89 20.23 22.15
C ASP A 110 -17.02 21.26 22.90
N THR A 111 -15.99 21.77 22.23
CA THR A 111 -15.12 22.83 22.78
C THR A 111 -15.88 24.15 22.95
N ALA A 112 -16.72 24.52 21.97
CA ALA A 112 -17.55 25.72 22.06
C ALA A 112 -18.62 25.60 23.16
N GLY A 113 -19.24 24.43 23.31
CA GLY A 113 -20.25 24.15 24.33
C GLY A 113 -19.71 24.11 25.76
N THR A 114 -18.45 23.71 25.95
CA THR A 114 -17.77 23.80 27.25
C THR A 114 -17.41 25.24 27.61
N GLN A 115 -16.92 26.04 26.65
CA GLN A 115 -16.64 27.46 26.89
C GLN A 115 -17.89 28.26 27.28
N SER A 116 -19.02 28.01 26.63
CA SER A 116 -20.28 28.73 26.91
C SER A 116 -20.89 28.41 28.29
N ASN A 117 -20.44 27.36 28.97
CA ASN A 117 -20.85 27.01 30.34
C ASN A 117 -19.95 27.63 31.42
N LEU A 118 -18.90 28.35 31.03
CA LEU A 118 -17.92 28.96 31.94
C LEU A 118 -18.05 30.49 32.06
N ASP A 119 -18.93 31.13 31.27
CA ASP A 119 -19.35 32.54 31.35
C ASP A 119 -20.62 32.69 32.21
#